data_AF-A0A7V9E2S8-F1
#
_entry.id   AF-A0A7V9E2S8-F1
#
_cell.length_a   1.000
_cell.length_b   1.000
_cell.length_c   1.000
_cell.angle_alpha   90.00
_cell.angle_beta   90.00
_cell.angle_gamma   90.00
#
_symmetry.space_group_name_H-M   'P 1'
#
loop_
_entity.id
_entity.type
_entity.pdbx_description
1 polymer ?
#
loop_
_entity_poly.entity_id
_entity_poly.type
_entity_poly.pdbx_seq_one_letter_code
_entity_poly.pdbx_strand_id
1 'polypeptide(L)'
;MATDGGRFYRVFENLDELVSVVETARGVLVSGSCVVPRGHVLDLLDDLREALPAEMEEAHTILEQRTDLLVTAEDEARRMVEEARAEAARLRAEAQDEAEQGLALARGQSESTLAAARTESQALAQEGRAEYERAVTAGRREHDRLVSDMDVHQDAQARAEQLLAEASHNASATLAEAGARAQRIGGEADEYVEAKLAEFAATLTKMLRSVEAGRGKLRERQPAAEPEPGPELFDQDAASG
;
A
#
# COMPACT_ATOMS: atom_id res chain seq x y z
N MET A 1 31.94 83.43 17.62
CA MET A 1 31.10 84.21 18.57
C MET A 1 31.56 85.67 18.77
N ALA A 2 32.54 86.22 18.05
CA ALA A 2 33.05 87.58 18.29
C ALA A 2 32.38 88.71 17.45
N THR A 3 31.33 88.41 16.67
CA THR A 3 30.76 89.36 15.70
C THR A 3 29.51 90.10 16.17
N ASP A 4 28.92 89.73 17.31
CA ASP A 4 27.63 90.29 17.73
C ASP A 4 27.77 91.61 18.50
N GLY A 5 28.75 91.69 19.42
CA GLY A 5 29.07 92.94 20.13
C GLY A 5 29.34 94.11 19.18
N GLY A 6 30.05 93.88 18.07
CA GLY A 6 30.35 94.92 17.07
C GLY A 6 29.16 95.41 16.23
N ARG A 7 27.99 94.74 16.30
CA ARG A 7 26.74 95.23 15.71
C ARG A 7 25.92 96.02 16.71
N PHE A 8 25.90 95.62 17.98
CA PHE A 8 25.27 96.38 19.06
C PHE A 8 25.91 97.76 19.22
N TYR A 9 27.24 97.83 19.28
CA TYR A 9 27.94 99.12 19.37
C TYR A 9 27.65 100.05 18.18
N ARG A 10 27.45 99.50 16.98
CA ARG A 10 27.09 100.29 15.79
C ARG A 10 25.69 100.89 15.84
N VAL A 11 24.73 100.24 16.50
CA VAL A 11 23.37 100.80 16.64
C VAL A 11 23.39 102.03 17.55
N PHE A 12 24.16 101.97 18.64
CA PHE A 12 24.33 103.11 19.56
C PHE A 12 25.13 104.25 18.92
N GLU A 13 26.21 103.94 18.20
CA GLU A 13 26.98 104.95 17.44
C GLU A 13 26.10 105.66 16.39
N ASN A 14 25.29 104.91 15.64
CA ASN A 14 24.39 105.49 14.65
C ASN A 14 23.30 106.36 15.31
N LEU A 15 22.82 105.99 16.49
CA LEU A 15 21.81 106.78 17.22
C LEU A 15 22.41 108.09 17.74
N ASP A 16 23.62 108.03 18.29
CA ASP A 16 24.39 109.21 18.73
C ASP A 16 24.73 110.13 17.56
N GLU A 17 25.11 109.56 16.41
CA GLU A 17 25.33 110.31 15.18
C GLU A 17 24.02 110.96 14.68
N LEU A 18 22.90 110.25 14.74
CA LEU A 18 21.59 110.78 14.33
C LEU A 18 21.15 111.96 15.22
N VAL A 19 21.36 111.86 16.53
CA VAL A 19 21.13 112.94 17.49
C VAL A 19 22.00 114.15 17.13
N SER A 20 23.30 113.94 16.91
CA SER A 20 24.23 115.00 16.52
C SER A 20 23.85 115.69 15.20
N VAL A 21 23.38 114.93 14.21
CA VAL A 21 22.91 115.44 12.92
C VAL A 21 21.65 116.30 13.10
N VAL A 22 20.68 115.85 13.90
CA VAL A 22 19.45 116.60 14.17
C VAL A 22 19.73 117.86 15.00
N GLU A 23 20.72 117.81 15.91
CA GLU A 23 21.16 118.95 16.71
C GLU A 23 21.89 120.03 15.90
N THR A 24 22.63 119.63 14.86
CA THR A 24 23.42 120.55 14.03
C THR A 24 22.71 120.98 12.75
N ALA A 25 21.57 120.35 12.43
CA ALA A 25 20.74 120.67 11.28
C ALA A 25 20.28 122.14 11.29
N ARG A 26 20.58 122.87 10.21
CA ARG A 26 20.12 124.25 9.98
C ARG A 26 18.72 124.24 9.36
N GLY A 27 17.82 125.06 9.92
CA GLY A 27 16.50 125.29 9.34
C GLY A 27 16.60 126.02 7.99
N VAL A 28 16.00 125.46 6.95
CA VAL A 28 15.91 126.06 5.61
C VAL A 28 14.47 126.48 5.35
N LEU A 29 14.28 127.60 4.63
CA LEU A 29 12.97 128.07 4.19
C LEU A 29 12.34 127.10 3.18
N VAL A 30 11.08 126.78 3.45
CA VAL A 30 10.29 125.67 2.93
C VAL A 30 10.08 125.73 1.42
N SER A 31 10.56 124.72 0.69
CA SER A 31 10.13 124.46 -0.68
C SER A 31 10.33 122.97 -1.01
N GLY A 32 9.36 122.14 -0.64
CA GLY A 32 9.24 120.75 -1.08
C GLY A 32 9.52 119.66 -0.03
N SER A 33 9.89 120.01 1.20
CA SER A 33 10.27 119.05 2.25
C SER A 33 9.44 119.21 3.54
N CYS A 34 9.14 118.08 4.17
CA CYS A 34 8.42 117.97 5.44
C CYS A 34 9.14 118.77 6.55
N VAL A 35 8.42 119.66 7.23
CA VAL A 35 8.93 120.41 8.38
C VAL A 35 8.68 119.58 9.64
N VAL A 36 9.76 119.04 10.22
CA VAL A 36 9.68 118.24 11.44
C VAL A 36 10.10 119.11 12.64
N PRO A 37 9.30 119.19 13.72
CA PRO A 37 9.69 119.92 14.92
C PRO A 37 10.92 119.29 15.56
N ARG A 38 12.05 119.97 15.47
CA ARG A 38 13.35 119.48 15.96
C ARG A 38 13.31 118.99 17.41
N GLY A 39 12.64 119.73 18.31
CA GLY A 39 12.50 119.32 19.72
C GLY A 39 11.85 117.95 19.86
N HIS A 40 10.71 117.74 19.17
CA HIS A 40 9.99 116.47 19.21
C HIS A 40 10.79 115.29 18.63
N VAL A 41 11.64 115.52 17.62
CA VAL A 41 12.52 114.46 17.08
C VAL A 41 13.61 114.09 18.08
N LEU A 42 14.20 115.08 18.75
CA LEU A 42 15.21 114.83 19.78
C LEU A 42 14.59 114.08 20.97
N ASP A 43 13.40 114.48 21.42
CA ASP A 43 12.66 113.77 22.47
C ASP A 43 12.44 112.30 22.09
N LEU A 44 12.00 112.01 20.86
CA LEU A 44 11.81 110.63 20.37
C LEU A 44 13.13 109.85 20.25
N LEU A 45 14.24 110.50 19.93
CA LEU A 45 15.56 109.87 19.87
C LEU A 45 16.12 109.61 21.26
N ASP A 46 15.84 110.48 22.24
CA ASP A 46 16.17 110.28 23.65
C ASP A 46 15.34 109.14 24.24
N ASP A 47 14.04 109.08 23.95
CA ASP A 47 13.17 107.94 24.33
C ASP A 47 13.69 106.61 23.74
N LEU A 48 14.10 106.63 22.46
CA LEU A 48 14.72 105.47 21.82
C LEU A 48 16.06 105.10 22.44
N ARG A 49 16.87 106.10 22.81
CA ARG A 49 18.17 105.90 23.47
C ARG A 49 18.03 105.29 24.86
N GLU A 50 16.96 105.63 25.58
CA GLU A 50 16.68 105.11 26.91
C GLU A 50 16.07 103.69 26.86
N ALA A 51 15.15 103.43 25.93
CA ALA A 51 14.41 102.16 25.87
C ALA A 51 15.13 101.04 25.09
N LEU A 52 15.82 101.35 23.98
CA LEU A 52 16.47 100.33 23.13
C LEU A 52 17.52 99.45 23.83
N PRO A 53 18.41 99.96 24.70
CA PRO A 53 19.45 99.14 25.31
C PRO A 53 18.87 97.96 26.11
N ALA A 54 17.84 98.22 26.91
CA ALA A 54 17.21 97.19 27.75
C ALA A 54 16.53 96.11 26.91
N GLU A 55 15.75 96.51 25.89
CA GLU A 55 15.06 95.59 24.98
C GLU A 55 16.04 94.73 24.16
N MET A 56 17.17 95.31 23.74
CA MET A 56 18.21 94.60 22.99
C MET A 56 18.95 93.59 23.88
N GLU A 57 19.25 93.93 25.14
CA GLU A 57 19.87 93.04 26.11
C GLU A 57 18.96 91.86 26.46
N GLU A 58 17.65 92.12 26.63
CA GLU A 58 16.65 91.08 26.83
C GLU A 58 16.53 90.16 25.61
N ALA A 59 16.46 90.72 24.39
CA ALA A 59 16.42 89.93 23.16
C ALA A 59 17.68 89.05 23.00
N HIS A 60 18.86 89.57 23.35
CA HIS A 60 20.10 88.79 23.31
C HIS A 60 20.07 87.62 24.31
N THR A 61 19.65 87.90 25.54
CA THR A 61 19.49 86.87 26.59
C THR A 61 18.54 85.75 26.14
N ILE A 62 17.41 86.11 25.52
CA ILE A 62 16.45 85.12 24.98
C ILE A 62 17.08 84.28 23.85
N LEU A 63 17.89 84.89 22.97
CA LEU A 63 18.57 84.17 21.90
C LEU A 63 19.64 83.21 22.42
N GLU A 64 20.39 83.61 23.45
CA GLU A 64 21.36 82.74 24.12
C GLU A 64 20.63 81.57 24.80
N GLN A 65 19.60 81.85 25.61
CA GLN A 65 18.76 80.82 26.25
C GLN A 65 18.16 79.86 25.21
N ARG A 66 17.65 80.37 24.09
CA ARG A 66 17.14 79.53 23.00
C ARG A 66 18.23 78.64 22.41
N THR A 67 19.43 79.19 22.23
CA THR A 67 20.56 78.43 21.66
C THR A 67 20.96 77.30 22.61
N ASP A 68 21.06 77.56 23.91
CA ASP A 68 21.36 76.56 24.93
C ASP A 68 20.28 75.47 25.01
N LEU A 69 19.01 75.87 24.93
CA LEU A 69 17.88 74.93 24.91
C LEU A 69 17.92 74.04 23.67
N LEU A 70 18.24 74.58 22.49
CA LEU A 70 18.37 73.79 21.26
C LEU A 70 19.52 72.78 21.36
N VAL A 71 20.68 73.20 21.86
CA VAL A 71 21.83 72.30 22.06
C VAL A 71 21.46 71.18 23.03
N THR A 72 20.83 71.50 24.15
CA THR A 72 20.41 70.51 25.15
C THR A 72 19.38 69.53 24.57
N ALA A 73 18.38 70.04 23.84
CA ALA A 73 17.36 69.21 23.21
C ALA A 73 17.93 68.30 22.12
N GLU A 74 18.90 68.78 21.34
CA GLU A 74 19.61 67.99 20.33
C GLU A 74 20.43 66.86 20.97
N ASP A 75 21.14 67.14 22.05
CA ASP A 75 21.91 66.14 22.81
C ASP A 75 21.00 65.10 23.46
N GLU A 76 19.88 65.52 24.05
CA GLU A 76 18.87 64.60 24.61
C GLU A 76 18.24 63.71 23.53
N ALA A 77 17.87 64.30 22.39
CA ALA A 77 17.33 63.54 21.26
C ALA A 77 18.35 62.53 20.72
N ARG A 78 19.61 62.93 20.58
CA ARG A 78 20.70 62.03 20.18
C ARG A 78 20.85 60.88 21.17
N ARG A 79 20.86 61.17 22.48
CA ARG A 79 20.94 60.14 23.52
C ARG A 79 19.78 59.15 23.44
N MET A 80 18.54 59.65 23.32
CA MET A 80 17.36 58.78 23.19
C MET A 80 17.45 57.86 21.97
N VAL A 81 17.91 58.36 20.83
CA VAL A 81 18.07 57.55 19.61
C VAL A 81 19.15 56.47 19.80
N GLU A 82 20.27 56.80 20.41
CA GLU A 82 21.34 55.82 20.66
C GLU A 82 20.92 54.76 21.68
N GLU A 83 20.23 55.14 22.75
CA GLU A 83 19.64 54.19 23.72
C GLU A 83 18.62 53.25 23.05
N ALA A 84 17.70 53.79 22.25
CA ALA A 84 16.72 53.00 21.52
C ALA A 84 17.38 52.05 20.51
N ARG A 85 18.46 52.48 19.84
CA ARG A 85 19.23 51.64 18.93
C ARG A 85 19.95 50.51 19.65
N ALA A 86 20.56 50.80 20.80
CA ALA A 86 21.25 49.81 21.62
C ALA A 86 20.26 48.76 22.14
N GLU A 87 19.09 49.19 22.63
CA GLU A 87 18.04 48.29 23.09
C GLU A 87 17.50 47.41 21.96
N ALA A 88 17.23 48.01 20.78
CA ALA A 88 16.80 47.25 19.60
C ALA A 88 17.86 46.24 19.14
N ALA A 89 19.15 46.56 19.27
CA ALA A 89 20.23 45.63 18.96
C ALA A 89 20.28 44.46 19.95
N ARG A 90 20.09 44.72 21.25
CA ARG A 90 20.01 43.69 22.29
C ARG A 90 18.86 42.72 22.04
N LEU A 91 17.65 43.25 21.82
CA LEU A 91 16.46 42.44 21.55
C LEU A 91 16.60 41.59 20.28
N ARG A 92 17.22 42.14 19.23
CA ARG A 92 17.50 41.36 18.02
C ARG A 92 18.50 40.25 18.27
N ALA A 93 19.56 40.49 19.03
CA ALA A 93 20.55 39.47 19.35
C ALA A 93 19.94 38.34 20.19
N GLU A 94 19.12 38.68 21.19
CA GLU A 94 18.38 37.72 22.01
C GLU A 94 17.41 36.89 21.17
N ALA A 95 16.59 37.53 20.32
CA ALA A 95 15.68 36.82 19.43
C ALA A 95 16.40 35.92 18.40
N GLN A 96 17.60 36.33 17.96
CA GLN A 96 18.42 35.51 17.07
C GLN A 96 18.97 34.28 17.80
N ASP A 97 19.49 34.44 19.00
CA ASP A 97 19.98 33.33 19.84
C ASP A 97 18.85 32.33 20.16
N GLU A 98 17.68 32.82 20.56
CA GLU A 98 16.50 31.98 20.79
C GLU A 98 16.08 31.21 19.52
N ALA A 99 16.08 31.87 18.36
CA ALA A 99 15.75 31.23 17.09
C ALA A 99 16.78 30.15 16.71
N GLU A 100 18.07 30.41 16.90
CA GLU A 100 19.14 29.45 16.65
C GLU A 100 19.04 28.23 17.56
N GLN A 101 18.79 28.44 18.86
CA GLN A 101 18.55 27.38 19.83
C GLN A 101 17.32 26.54 19.48
N GLY A 102 16.22 27.20 19.09
CA GLY A 102 14.99 26.53 18.64
C GLY A 102 15.22 25.65 17.41
N LEU A 103 15.95 26.16 16.42
CA LEU A 103 16.31 25.40 15.21
C LEU A 103 17.24 24.22 15.52
N ALA A 104 18.21 24.39 16.43
CA ALA A 104 19.10 23.33 16.85
C ALA A 104 18.33 22.20 17.56
N LEU A 105 17.42 22.55 18.48
CA LEU A 105 16.55 21.59 19.16
C LEU A 105 15.66 20.83 18.18
N ALA A 106 14.98 21.55 17.28
CA ALA A 106 14.09 20.94 16.29
C ALA A 106 14.85 19.99 15.34
N ARG A 107 16.06 20.37 14.91
CA ARG A 107 16.93 19.51 14.09
C ARG A 107 17.33 18.24 14.85
N GLY A 108 17.81 18.38 16.09
CA GLY A 108 18.20 17.22 16.91
C GLY A 108 17.04 16.26 17.17
N GLN A 109 15.84 16.79 17.44
CA GLN A 109 14.63 15.97 17.57
C GLN A 109 14.28 15.24 16.27
N SER A 110 14.30 15.95 15.14
CA SER A 110 14.01 15.36 13.83
C SER A 110 15.00 14.25 13.47
N GLU A 111 16.30 14.48 13.69
CA GLU A 111 17.34 13.48 13.46
C GLU A 111 17.15 12.23 14.33
N SER A 112 16.82 12.41 15.61
CA SER A 112 16.53 11.31 16.53
C SER A 112 15.29 10.50 16.09
N THR A 113 14.20 11.17 15.73
CA THR A 113 12.99 10.50 15.21
C THR A 113 13.27 9.74 13.92
N LEU A 114 14.01 10.34 12.98
CA LEU A 114 14.40 9.67 11.73
C LEU A 114 15.32 8.47 11.99
N ALA A 115 16.24 8.56 12.95
CA ALA A 115 17.11 7.45 13.33
C ALA A 115 16.32 6.30 13.96
N ALA A 116 15.37 6.61 14.85
CA ALA A 116 14.47 5.63 15.46
C ALA A 116 13.60 4.93 14.39
N ALA A 117 12.94 5.71 13.52
CA ALA A 117 12.09 5.19 12.45
C ALA A 117 12.88 4.33 11.45
N ARG A 118 14.13 4.70 11.13
CA ARG A 118 15.01 3.88 10.27
C ARG A 118 15.36 2.55 10.94
N THR A 119 15.70 2.58 12.23
CA THR A 119 16.00 1.36 12.99
C THR A 119 14.79 0.42 13.03
N GLU A 120 13.61 0.95 13.32
CA GLU A 120 12.36 0.19 13.35
C GLU A 120 12.02 -0.40 11.97
N SER A 121 12.10 0.43 10.92
CA SER A 121 11.86 -0.03 9.54
C SER A 121 12.83 -1.14 9.11
N GLN A 122 14.10 -1.02 9.49
CA GLN A 122 15.10 -2.07 9.22
C GLN A 122 14.80 -3.35 9.99
N ALA A 123 14.37 -3.26 11.25
CA ALA A 123 13.98 -4.43 12.05
C ALA A 123 12.78 -5.15 11.43
N LEU A 124 11.71 -4.42 11.08
CA LEU A 124 10.54 -4.98 10.41
C LEU A 124 10.88 -5.62 9.06
N ALA A 125 11.78 -5.00 8.28
CA ALA A 125 12.22 -5.57 7.02
C ALA A 125 13.04 -6.86 7.21
N GLN A 126 13.87 -6.94 8.25
CA GLN A 126 14.62 -8.14 8.58
C GLN A 126 13.71 -9.26 9.08
N GLU A 127 12.77 -8.93 9.97
CA GLU A 127 11.76 -9.87 10.46
C GLU A 127 10.92 -10.42 9.31
N GLY A 128 10.36 -9.54 8.46
CA GLY A 128 9.56 -9.95 7.30
C GLY A 128 10.35 -10.83 6.31
N ARG A 129 11.65 -10.55 6.10
CA ARG A 129 12.52 -11.43 5.29
C ARG A 129 12.69 -12.80 5.94
N ALA A 130 12.95 -12.85 7.24
CA ALA A 130 13.12 -14.11 7.96
C ALA A 130 11.83 -14.94 7.96
N GLU A 131 10.67 -14.32 8.13
CA GLU A 131 9.38 -15.00 8.03
C GLU A 131 9.10 -15.51 6.62
N TYR A 132 9.38 -14.69 5.60
CA TYR A 132 9.26 -15.09 4.20
C TYR A 132 10.12 -16.31 3.89
N GLU A 133 11.39 -16.31 4.30
CA GLU A 133 12.31 -17.43 4.09
C GLU A 133 11.83 -18.71 4.81
N ARG A 134 11.30 -18.57 6.03
CA ARG A 134 10.70 -19.70 6.76
C ARG A 134 9.49 -20.25 6.02
N ALA A 135 8.59 -19.40 5.55
CA ALA A 135 7.39 -19.80 4.82
C ALA A 135 7.74 -20.50 3.50
N VAL A 136 8.69 -19.95 2.73
CA VAL A 136 9.17 -20.57 1.48
C VAL A 136 9.80 -21.93 1.76
N THR A 137 10.63 -22.04 2.81
CA THR A 137 11.28 -23.30 3.16
C THR A 137 10.25 -24.35 3.60
N ALA A 138 9.28 -23.96 4.42
CA ALA A 138 8.19 -24.85 4.83
C ALA A 138 7.35 -25.30 3.63
N GLY A 139 7.00 -24.38 2.73
CA GLY A 139 6.25 -24.67 1.52
C GLY A 139 6.98 -25.63 0.58
N ARG A 140 8.31 -25.46 0.41
CA ARG A 140 9.13 -26.40 -0.36
C ARG A 140 9.16 -27.80 0.25
N ARG A 141 9.34 -27.91 1.56
CA ARG A 141 9.32 -29.22 2.24
C ARG A 141 7.99 -29.93 2.08
N GLU A 142 6.88 -29.21 2.23
CA GLU A 142 5.56 -29.82 2.06
C GLU A 142 5.31 -30.19 0.60
N HIS A 143 5.72 -29.36 -0.35
CA HIS A 143 5.67 -29.69 -1.77
C HIS A 143 6.45 -30.98 -2.07
N ASP A 144 7.69 -31.10 -1.61
CA ASP A 144 8.52 -32.28 -1.84
C ASP A 144 7.90 -33.55 -1.21
N ARG A 145 7.28 -33.41 -0.03
CA ARG A 145 6.53 -34.48 0.63
C ARG A 145 5.34 -34.93 -0.21
N LEU A 146 4.53 -33.99 -0.72
CA LEU A 146 3.36 -34.29 -1.53
C LEU A 146 3.71 -34.93 -2.87
N VAL A 147 4.80 -34.49 -3.52
CA VAL A 147 5.30 -35.14 -4.74
C VAL A 147 5.71 -36.57 -4.44
N SER A 148 6.47 -36.81 -3.36
CA SER A 148 6.86 -38.16 -2.97
C SER A 148 5.66 -39.06 -2.65
N ASP A 149 4.66 -38.55 -1.92
CA ASP A 149 3.44 -39.30 -1.63
C ASP A 149 2.69 -39.65 -2.92
N MET A 150 2.59 -38.69 -3.85
CA MET A 150 1.95 -38.89 -5.14
C MET A 150 2.69 -39.93 -5.99
N ASP A 151 4.02 -39.88 -6.05
CA ASP A 151 4.83 -40.85 -6.80
C ASP A 151 4.61 -42.27 -6.25
N VAL A 152 4.60 -42.44 -4.92
CA VAL A 152 4.30 -43.73 -4.28
C VAL A 152 2.89 -44.22 -4.63
N HIS A 153 1.90 -43.32 -4.65
CA HIS A 153 0.54 -43.66 -5.04
C HIS A 153 0.43 -44.08 -6.51
N GLN A 154 1.09 -43.37 -7.41
CA GLN A 154 1.12 -43.72 -8.83
C GLN A 154 1.79 -45.08 -9.06
N ASP A 155 2.93 -45.33 -8.41
CA ASP A 155 3.63 -46.61 -8.47
C ASP A 155 2.78 -47.75 -7.93
N ALA A 156 2.11 -47.55 -6.79
CA ALA A 156 1.22 -48.54 -6.20
C ALA A 156 0.03 -48.85 -7.12
N GLN A 157 -0.55 -47.81 -7.74
CA GLN A 157 -1.66 -47.96 -8.67
C GLN A 157 -1.24 -48.74 -9.93
N ALA A 158 -0.10 -48.39 -10.54
CA ALA A 158 0.42 -49.09 -11.71
C ALA A 158 0.70 -50.57 -11.41
N ARG A 159 1.25 -50.90 -10.24
CA ARG A 159 1.47 -52.28 -9.80
C ARG A 159 0.17 -53.05 -9.59
N ALA A 160 -0.85 -52.40 -9.00
CA ALA A 160 -2.15 -53.01 -8.82
C ALA A 160 -2.82 -53.33 -10.16
N GLU A 161 -2.77 -52.40 -11.12
CA GLU A 161 -3.28 -52.60 -12.48
C GLU A 161 -2.56 -53.76 -13.19
N GLN A 162 -1.23 -53.85 -13.08
CA GLN A 162 -0.45 -54.96 -13.64
C GLN A 162 -0.84 -56.31 -13.03
N LEU A 163 -0.95 -56.40 -11.69
CA LEU A 163 -1.34 -57.62 -10.99
C LEU A 163 -2.75 -58.07 -11.39
N LEU A 164 -3.69 -57.13 -11.53
CA LEU A 164 -5.04 -57.42 -11.98
C LEU A 164 -5.06 -57.93 -13.42
N ALA A 165 -4.27 -57.34 -14.32
CA ALA A 165 -4.15 -57.79 -15.69
C ALA A 165 -3.55 -59.21 -15.77
N GLU A 166 -2.49 -59.49 -15.02
CA GLU A 166 -1.87 -60.81 -14.95
C GLU A 166 -2.82 -61.85 -14.34
N ALA A 167 -3.47 -61.54 -13.23
CA ALA A 167 -4.45 -62.42 -12.60
C ALA A 167 -5.63 -62.72 -13.54
N SER A 168 -6.14 -61.71 -14.25
CA SER A 168 -7.21 -61.87 -15.24
C SER A 168 -6.77 -62.76 -16.41
N HIS A 169 -5.54 -62.57 -16.90
CA HIS A 169 -4.97 -63.41 -17.95
C HIS A 169 -4.82 -64.87 -17.50
N ASN A 170 -4.23 -65.11 -16.33
CA ASN A 170 -4.04 -66.44 -15.76
C ASN A 170 -5.38 -67.15 -15.48
N ALA A 171 -6.36 -66.42 -14.95
CA ALA A 171 -7.71 -66.94 -14.73
C ALA A 171 -8.36 -67.34 -16.06
N SER A 172 -8.25 -66.49 -17.09
CA SER A 172 -8.79 -66.77 -18.43
C SER A 172 -8.12 -67.99 -19.06
N ALA A 173 -6.81 -68.12 -18.96
CA ALA A 173 -6.06 -69.27 -19.45
C ALA A 173 -6.47 -70.58 -18.73
N THR A 174 -6.59 -70.53 -17.41
CA THR A 174 -7.02 -71.68 -16.59
C THR A 174 -8.44 -72.12 -16.95
N LEU A 175 -9.37 -71.18 -17.12
CA LEU A 175 -10.74 -71.47 -17.53
C LEU A 175 -10.79 -72.07 -18.95
N ALA A 176 -9.97 -71.55 -19.88
CA ALA A 176 -9.88 -72.09 -21.23
C ALA A 176 -9.35 -73.54 -21.24
N GLU A 177 -8.31 -73.83 -20.47
CA GLU A 177 -7.76 -75.19 -20.32
C GLU A 177 -8.78 -76.15 -19.68
N ALA A 178 -9.43 -75.73 -18.59
CA ALA A 178 -10.46 -76.51 -17.93
C ALA A 178 -11.63 -76.80 -18.88
N GLY A 179 -12.06 -75.80 -19.66
CA GLY A 179 -13.10 -75.94 -20.67
C GLY A 179 -12.72 -76.94 -21.78
N ALA A 180 -11.49 -76.84 -22.31
CA ALA A 180 -10.97 -77.77 -23.31
C ALA A 180 -10.87 -79.21 -22.76
N ARG A 181 -10.44 -79.37 -21.51
CA ARG A 181 -10.39 -80.67 -20.83
C ARG A 181 -11.78 -81.27 -20.63
N ALA A 182 -12.74 -80.47 -20.19
CA ALA A 182 -14.13 -80.91 -20.01
C ALA A 182 -14.74 -81.37 -21.34
N GLN A 183 -14.52 -80.63 -22.43
CA GLN A 183 -14.97 -81.01 -23.77
C GLN A 183 -14.35 -82.33 -24.24
N ARG A 184 -13.05 -82.53 -23.99
CA ARG A 184 -12.35 -83.77 -24.35
C ARG A 184 -12.91 -84.98 -23.59
N ILE A 185 -13.05 -84.87 -22.27
CA ILE A 185 -13.63 -85.94 -21.44
C ILE A 185 -15.07 -86.25 -21.87
N GLY A 186 -15.85 -85.21 -22.19
CA GLY A 186 -17.21 -85.38 -22.73
C GLY A 186 -17.21 -86.17 -24.04
N GLY A 187 -16.38 -85.78 -25.01
CA GLY A 187 -16.27 -86.51 -26.28
C GLY A 187 -15.77 -87.95 -26.13
N GLU A 188 -14.76 -88.19 -25.29
CA GLU A 188 -14.26 -89.55 -24.97
C GLU A 188 -15.33 -90.42 -24.31
N ALA A 189 -16.14 -89.84 -23.41
CA ALA A 189 -17.25 -90.54 -22.76
C ALA A 189 -18.37 -90.85 -23.75
N ASP A 190 -18.74 -89.92 -24.62
CA ASP A 190 -19.75 -90.11 -25.67
C ASP A 190 -19.32 -91.21 -26.65
N GLU A 191 -18.07 -91.17 -27.12
CA GLU A 191 -17.50 -92.21 -27.99
C GLU A 191 -17.48 -93.58 -27.31
N TYR A 192 -17.11 -93.63 -26.02
CA TYR A 192 -17.14 -94.87 -25.25
C TYR A 192 -18.56 -95.43 -25.07
N VAL A 193 -19.53 -94.56 -24.77
CA VAL A 193 -20.94 -94.96 -24.65
C VAL A 193 -21.45 -95.51 -25.98
N GLU A 194 -21.19 -94.82 -27.09
CA GLU A 194 -21.58 -95.28 -28.43
C GLU A 194 -20.94 -96.63 -28.77
N ALA A 195 -19.64 -96.79 -28.51
CA ALA A 195 -18.92 -98.05 -28.74
C ALA A 195 -19.51 -99.20 -27.90
N LYS A 196 -19.83 -98.95 -26.61
CA LYS A 196 -20.46 -99.95 -25.74
C LYS A 196 -21.88 -100.29 -26.16
N LEU A 197 -22.68 -99.29 -26.57
CA LEU A 197 -24.03 -99.52 -27.10
C LEU A 197 -23.97 -100.34 -28.39
N ALA A 198 -23.05 -100.07 -29.30
CA ALA A 198 -22.83 -100.84 -30.51
C ALA A 198 -22.42 -102.30 -30.20
N GLU A 199 -21.52 -102.51 -29.24
CA GLU A 199 -21.12 -103.84 -28.75
C GLU A 199 -22.33 -104.62 -28.16
N PHE A 200 -23.16 -103.95 -27.35
CA PHE A 200 -24.38 -104.53 -26.80
C PHE A 200 -25.39 -104.86 -27.91
N ALA A 201 -25.61 -103.96 -28.86
CA ALA A 201 -26.50 -104.17 -29.99
C ALA A 201 -26.06 -105.37 -30.84
N ALA A 202 -24.76 -105.51 -31.11
CA ALA A 202 -24.19 -106.66 -31.81
C ALA A 202 -24.41 -107.97 -31.03
N THR A 203 -24.22 -107.93 -29.71
CA THR A 203 -24.44 -109.08 -28.82
C THR A 203 -25.91 -109.51 -28.79
N LEU A 204 -26.85 -108.56 -28.64
CA LEU A 204 -28.28 -108.82 -28.69
C LEU A 204 -28.71 -109.39 -30.04
N THR A 205 -28.18 -108.86 -31.15
CA THR A 205 -28.43 -109.37 -32.50
C THR A 205 -27.96 -110.83 -32.65
N LYS A 206 -26.84 -111.20 -32.01
CA LYS A 206 -26.34 -112.58 -31.97
C LYS A 206 -27.25 -113.49 -31.12
N MET A 207 -27.72 -113.01 -29.97
CA MET A 207 -28.67 -113.74 -29.13
C MET A 207 -30.01 -113.96 -29.82
N LEU A 208 -30.58 -112.93 -30.45
CA LEU A 208 -31.82 -113.01 -31.24
C LEU A 208 -31.70 -114.07 -32.35
N ARG A 209 -30.62 -114.07 -33.12
CA ARG A 209 -30.35 -115.13 -34.12
C ARG A 209 -30.29 -116.52 -33.50
N SER A 210 -29.71 -116.66 -32.31
CA SER A 210 -29.66 -117.94 -31.58
C SER A 210 -31.07 -118.38 -31.12
N VAL A 211 -31.89 -117.45 -30.64
CA VAL A 211 -33.29 -117.71 -30.23
C VAL A 211 -34.14 -118.07 -31.45
N GLU A 212 -34.01 -117.37 -32.57
CA GLU A 212 -34.71 -117.69 -33.82
C GLU A 212 -34.31 -119.09 -34.33
N ALA A 213 -33.01 -119.43 -34.29
CA ALA A 213 -32.55 -120.78 -34.61
C ALA A 213 -33.13 -121.84 -33.66
N GLY A 214 -33.26 -121.54 -32.36
CA GLY A 214 -33.91 -122.40 -31.38
C GLY A 214 -35.42 -122.55 -31.62
N ARG A 215 -36.11 -121.46 -31.99
CA ARG A 215 -37.53 -121.47 -32.36
C ARG A 215 -37.78 -122.26 -33.64
N GLY A 216 -36.91 -122.16 -34.65
CA GLY A 216 -36.97 -122.98 -35.85
C GLY A 216 -36.98 -124.48 -35.51
N LYS A 217 -36.08 -124.90 -34.60
CA LYS A 217 -35.99 -126.29 -34.12
C LYS A 217 -37.19 -126.75 -33.29
N LEU A 218 -37.90 -125.85 -32.59
CA LEU A 218 -39.12 -126.19 -31.86
C LEU A 218 -40.35 -126.25 -32.77
N ARG A 219 -40.39 -125.42 -33.82
CA ARG A 219 -41.46 -125.43 -34.82
C ARG A 219 -41.46 -126.71 -35.67
N GLU A 220 -40.31 -127.36 -35.81
CA GLU A 220 -40.17 -128.71 -36.37
C GLU A 220 -40.70 -129.83 -35.44
N ARG A 221 -41.02 -129.54 -34.17
CA ARG A 221 -41.26 -130.55 -33.12
C ARG A 221 -42.72 -130.67 -32.65
N GLN A 222 -43.69 -130.11 -33.37
CA GLN A 222 -45.12 -130.22 -33.07
C GLN A 222 -45.90 -130.82 -34.26
N PRO A 223 -46.42 -132.07 -34.18
CA PRO A 223 -47.25 -132.68 -35.23
C PRO A 223 -48.75 -132.38 -35.09
N ALA A 224 -49.46 -132.40 -36.23
CA ALA A 224 -50.88 -132.13 -36.41
C ALA A 224 -51.80 -133.28 -35.96
N ALA A 225 -52.99 -132.94 -35.44
CA ALA A 225 -54.19 -133.79 -35.37
C ALA A 225 -55.47 -132.92 -35.43
N GLU A 226 -56.44 -133.35 -36.26
CA GLU A 226 -57.79 -132.81 -36.61
C GLU A 226 -58.87 -133.87 -36.24
N PRO A 227 -60.24 -133.70 -36.36
CA PRO A 227 -61.15 -132.51 -36.42
C PRO A 227 -62.56 -132.64 -35.70
N GLU A 228 -63.39 -131.54 -35.73
CA GLU A 228 -64.91 -131.36 -35.69
C GLU A 228 -65.78 -131.58 -34.40
N PRO A 229 -67.03 -131.03 -34.25
CA PRO A 229 -67.79 -129.93 -34.94
C PRO A 229 -68.38 -128.82 -33.99
N GLY A 230 -68.98 -127.75 -34.57
CA GLY A 230 -69.53 -126.52 -33.92
C GLY A 230 -70.85 -126.64 -33.11
N PRO A 231 -71.45 -125.53 -32.62
CA PRO A 231 -72.18 -124.62 -33.54
C PRO A 231 -72.21 -123.10 -33.17
N GLU A 232 -72.58 -122.28 -34.17
CA GLU A 232 -73.50 -121.10 -34.13
C GLU A 232 -73.23 -119.92 -33.15
N LEU A 233 -73.46 -118.62 -33.43
CA LEU A 233 -74.08 -117.82 -34.50
C LEU A 233 -74.02 -116.33 -34.02
N PHE A 234 -74.21 -115.38 -34.95
CA PHE A 234 -74.53 -113.94 -34.79
C PHE A 234 -73.38 -112.96 -34.50
N ASP A 235 -72.99 -112.15 -35.51
CA ASP A 235 -73.56 -110.87 -36.01
C ASP A 235 -72.95 -109.68 -35.28
N GLN A 236 -72.25 -108.78 -35.97
CA GLN A 236 -72.77 -107.66 -36.75
C GLN A 236 -73.14 -106.45 -35.89
N ASP A 237 -72.63 -105.30 -36.35
CA ASP A 237 -73.12 -103.95 -36.14
C ASP A 237 -72.92 -103.27 -34.77
N ALA A 238 -72.10 -102.21 -34.80
CA ALA A 238 -72.52 -100.80 -34.66
C ALA A 238 -71.27 -99.97 -34.32
N ALA A 239 -70.77 -99.14 -35.23
CA ALA A 239 -71.18 -97.74 -35.38
C ALA A 239 -70.82 -96.86 -34.15
N SER A 240 -69.89 -95.93 -34.42
CA SER A 240 -69.89 -94.53 -33.96
C SER A 240 -69.82 -94.21 -32.45
N GLY A 241 -68.87 -93.33 -32.10
CA GLY A 241 -68.97 -92.47 -30.92
C GLY A 241 -67.74 -92.52 -30.03
#